data_AF-A0A7T7VPS7-F1
#
_entry.id   AF-A0A7T7VPS7-F1
#
_cell.length_a   1.000
_cell.length_b   1.000
_cell.length_c   1.000
_cell.angle_alpha   90.00
_cell.angle_beta   90.00
_cell.angle_gamma   90.00
#
_symmetry.space_group_name_H-M   'P 1'
#
loop_
_entity.id
_entity.type
_entity.pdbx_description
1 polymer ?
#
loop_
_entity_poly.entity_id
_entity_poly.type
_entity_poly.pdbx_seq_one_letter_code
_entity_poly.pdbx_strand_id
1 'polypeptide(L)'
;IDWGYPSRADRWMTLDDYINGYVNNCVDFIKQSRGLEKINLLGICQGGTFSLCYSSLYPEKIKNLIVMVAPVDFHQTDTLLNMRGGCTLGKEAIDVDLMVDALGNIPGDFLNLEFLMLKP
;
A
#
# COMPACT_ATOMS: atom_id res chain seq x y z
N ILE A 1 -2.57 6.77 9.59
CA ILE A 1 -1.23 6.34 10.01
C ILE A 1 -0.26 7.28 9.31
N ASP A 2 0.63 7.91 10.06
CA ASP A 2 1.75 8.63 9.47
C ASP A 2 2.88 7.61 9.26
N TRP A 3 3.30 7.42 8.02
CA TRP A 3 4.30 6.43 7.64
C TRP A 3 5.73 6.98 7.68
N GLY A 4 5.88 8.31 7.80
CA GLY A 4 7.17 8.98 7.67
C GLY A 4 7.79 8.84 6.27
N TYR A 5 9.11 9.07 6.20
CA TYR A 5 9.91 8.92 4.99
C TYR A 5 10.83 7.71 5.12
N PRO A 6 10.91 6.83 4.10
CA PRO A 6 11.75 5.65 4.17
C PRO A 6 13.23 6.04 4.19
N SER A 7 13.96 5.50 5.17
CA SER A 7 15.41 5.51 5.27
C SER A 7 16.01 4.33 4.51
N ARG A 8 17.34 4.31 4.31
CA ARG A 8 18.02 3.17 3.67
C ARG A 8 17.81 1.83 4.39
N ALA A 9 17.54 1.84 5.70
CA ALA A 9 17.28 0.61 6.45
C ALA A 9 15.95 -0.04 6.04
N ASP A 10 15.00 0.78 5.57
CA ASP A 10 13.64 0.35 5.24
C ASP A 10 13.54 -0.47 3.95
N ARG A 11 14.64 -0.61 3.20
CA ARG A 11 14.69 -1.42 1.96
C ARG A 11 14.39 -2.90 2.17
N TRP A 12 14.44 -3.37 3.42
CA TRP A 12 14.18 -4.74 3.81
C TRP A 12 12.77 -4.93 4.37
N MET A 13 11.99 -3.85 4.49
CA MET A 13 10.61 -3.96 4.91
C MET A 13 9.80 -4.73 3.86
N THR A 14 8.99 -5.65 4.36
CA THR A 14 8.08 -6.46 3.56
C THR A 14 6.65 -6.01 3.79
N LEU A 15 5.73 -6.52 2.97
CA LEU A 15 4.30 -6.27 3.16
C LEU A 15 3.81 -6.77 4.54
N ASP A 16 4.43 -7.83 5.07
CA ASP A 16 4.12 -8.36 6.40
C ASP A 16 4.39 -7.32 7.50
N ASP A 17 5.53 -6.62 7.43
CA ASP A 17 5.88 -5.58 8.40
C ASP A 17 4.86 -4.44 8.39
N TYR A 18 4.39 -4.03 7.20
CA TYR A 18 3.33 -3.02 7.06
C TYR A 18 2.00 -3.46 7.68
N ILE A 19 1.56 -4.67 7.39
CA ILE A 19 0.22 -5.15 7.77
C ILE A 19 0.21 -5.65 9.22
N ASN A 20 1.08 -6.60 9.54
CA ASN A 20 1.12 -7.30 10.82
C ASN A 20 1.96 -6.56 11.87
N GLY A 21 2.83 -5.64 11.44
CA GLY A 21 3.53 -4.70 12.31
C GLY A 21 2.77 -3.37 12.43
N TYR A 22 2.99 -2.45 11.50
CA TYR A 22 2.55 -1.05 11.66
C TYR A 22 1.04 -0.89 11.80
N VAL A 23 0.25 -1.49 10.90
CA VAL A 23 -1.23 -1.39 10.96
C VAL A 23 -1.74 -2.07 12.23
N ASN A 24 -1.31 -3.30 12.50
CA ASN A 24 -1.74 -4.03 13.69
C ASN A 24 -1.45 -3.28 14.98
N ASN A 25 -0.23 -2.75 15.15
CA ASN A 25 0.17 -1.98 16.33
C ASN A 25 -0.70 -0.74 16.52
N CYS A 26 -1.03 -0.03 15.43
CA CYS A 26 -1.92 1.12 15.47
C CYS A 26 -3.35 0.72 15.91
N VAL A 27 -3.88 -0.38 15.36
CA VAL A 27 -5.20 -0.90 15.73
C VAL A 27 -5.25 -1.33 17.20
N ASP A 28 -4.26 -2.10 17.64
CA ASP A 28 -4.18 -2.60 19.02
C ASP A 28 -4.04 -1.44 20.02
N PHE A 29 -3.22 -0.44 19.71
CA PHE A 29 -3.11 0.78 20.53
C PHE A 29 -4.45 1.51 20.67
N ILE A 30 -5.19 1.70 19.57
CA ILE A 30 -6.50 2.38 19.62
C ILE A 30 -7.50 1.54 20.41
N LYS A 31 -7.56 0.23 20.16
CA LYS A 31 -8.44 -0.69 20.90
C LYS A 31 -8.18 -0.63 22.40
N GLN A 32 -6.91 -0.76 22.81
CA GLN A 32 -6.53 -0.78 24.21
C GLN A 32 -6.77 0.58 24.89
N SER A 33 -6.36 1.69 24.25
CA SER A 33 -6.52 3.03 24.82
C SER A 33 -7.97 3.49 24.93
N ARG A 34 -8.89 2.89 24.17
CA ARG A 34 -10.32 3.24 24.16
C ARG A 34 -11.23 2.15 24.74
N GLY A 35 -10.67 1.01 25.16
CA GLY A 35 -11.45 -0.13 25.66
C GLY A 35 -12.41 -0.70 24.62
N LEU A 36 -12.00 -0.73 23.34
CA LEU A 36 -12.83 -1.18 22.22
C LEU A 36 -12.43 -2.59 21.78
N GLU A 37 -13.43 -3.46 21.58
CA GLU A 37 -13.22 -4.78 20.97
C GLU A 37 -12.93 -4.70 19.46
N LYS A 38 -13.53 -3.73 18.77
CA LYS A 38 -13.38 -3.52 17.32
C LYS A 38 -13.34 -2.04 16.96
N ILE A 39 -12.65 -1.70 15.87
CA ILE A 39 -12.59 -0.32 15.34
C ILE A 39 -13.10 -0.25 13.89
N ASN A 40 -13.42 0.96 13.43
CA ASN A 40 -13.62 1.22 12.00
C ASN A 40 -12.27 1.53 11.35
N LEU A 41 -12.01 0.93 10.19
CA LEU A 41 -10.78 1.14 9.43
C LEU A 41 -11.11 1.81 8.09
N LEU A 42 -10.48 2.96 7.83
CA LEU A 42 -10.52 3.66 6.55
C LEU A 42 -9.15 3.57 5.88
N GLY A 43 -9.11 2.99 4.68
CA GLY A 43 -7.91 2.92 3.84
C GLY A 43 -8.09 3.68 2.53
N ILE A 44 -7.05 4.40 2.10
CA ILE A 44 -7.05 5.22 0.89
C ILE A 44 -5.92 4.74 -0.03
N CYS A 45 -6.19 4.57 -1.33
CA CYS A 45 -5.21 4.12 -2.32
C CYS A 45 -4.51 2.82 -1.85
N GLN A 46 -3.18 2.77 -1.83
CA GLN A 46 -2.40 1.64 -1.29
C GLN A 46 -2.75 1.31 0.17
N GLY A 47 -3.09 2.31 0.99
CA GLY A 47 -3.58 2.09 2.35
C GLY A 47 -4.92 1.34 2.38
N GLY A 48 -5.72 1.43 1.33
CA GLY A 48 -6.93 0.61 1.14
C GLY A 48 -6.61 -0.85 0.86
N THR A 49 -5.61 -1.12 0.00
CA THR A 49 -5.09 -2.47 -0.24
C THR A 49 -4.59 -3.10 1.06
N PHE A 50 -3.79 -2.37 1.84
CA PHE A 50 -3.33 -2.84 3.15
C PHE A 50 -4.49 -3.11 4.11
N SER A 51 -5.50 -2.22 4.12
CA SER A 51 -6.68 -2.37 4.99
C SER A 51 -7.52 -3.59 4.62
N LEU A 52 -7.61 -3.94 3.33
CA LEU A 52 -8.29 -5.16 2.86
C LEU A 52 -7.56 -6.41 3.35
N CYS A 53 -6.24 -6.48 3.14
CA CYS A 53 -5.43 -7.59 3.64
C CYS A 53 -5.55 -7.72 5.16
N TYR A 54 -5.36 -6.62 5.90
CA TYR A 54 -5.44 -6.60 7.36
C TYR A 54 -6.82 -7.05 7.87
N SER A 55 -7.91 -6.52 7.30
CA SER A 55 -9.27 -6.89 7.72
C SER A 55 -9.63 -8.33 7.40
N SER A 56 -8.96 -8.94 6.39
CA SER A 56 -9.13 -10.35 6.05
C SER A 56 -8.38 -11.26 7.03
N LEU A 57 -7.23 -10.83 7.53
CA LEU A 57 -6.43 -11.56 8.51
C LEU A 57 -6.98 -11.41 9.94
N TYR A 58 -7.51 -10.23 10.29
CA TYR A 58 -8.00 -9.89 11.64
C TYR A 58 -9.44 -9.36 11.66
N PRO A 59 -10.43 -10.12 11.13
CA PRO A 59 -11.83 -9.69 11.09
C PRO A 59 -12.45 -9.47 12.49
N GLU A 60 -11.87 -10.08 13.52
CA GLU A 60 -12.23 -9.90 14.93
C GLU A 60 -11.83 -8.53 15.49
N LYS A 61 -10.90 -7.80 14.84
CA LYS A 61 -10.49 -6.45 15.26
C LYS A 61 -11.21 -5.33 14.51
N ILE A 62 -11.85 -5.63 13.37
CA ILE A 62 -12.48 -4.64 12.49
C ILE A 62 -14.00 -4.72 12.54
N LYS A 63 -14.65 -3.57 12.79
CA LYS A 63 -16.11 -3.42 12.82
C LYS A 63 -16.67 -3.05 11.44
N ASN A 64 -16.08 -2.04 10.81
CA ASN A 64 -16.42 -1.60 9.47
C ASN A 64 -15.12 -1.30 8.71
N LEU A 65 -15.04 -1.76 7.46
CA LEU A 65 -13.97 -1.41 6.53
C LEU A 65 -14.50 -0.42 5.49
N ILE A 66 -13.79 0.68 5.30
CA ILE A 66 -14.05 1.67 4.27
C ILE A 66 -12.79 1.77 3.41
N VAL A 67 -12.95 1.62 2.10
CA VAL A 67 -11.85 1.76 1.14
C VAL A 67 -12.18 2.83 0.12
N MET A 68 -11.22 3.70 -0.16
CA MET A 68 -11.36 4.78 -1.12
C MET A 68 -10.24 4.70 -2.15
N VAL A 69 -10.61 4.71 -3.45
CA VAL A 69 -9.68 4.65 -4.59
C VAL A 69 -8.59 3.58 -4.44
N ALA A 70 -8.94 2.46 -3.80
CA ALA A 70 -8.00 1.41 -3.46
C ALA A 70 -7.84 0.43 -4.63
N PRO A 71 -6.60 0.13 -5.06
CA PRO A 71 -6.40 -0.96 -6.00
C PRO A 71 -6.65 -2.30 -5.31
N VAL A 72 -7.44 -3.16 -5.97
CA VAL A 72 -7.84 -4.48 -5.45
C VAL A 72 -7.54 -5.60 -6.42
N ASP A 73 -7.70 -5.35 -7.72
CA ASP A 73 -7.41 -6.30 -8.78
C ASP A 73 -6.25 -5.77 -9.64
N PHE A 74 -5.08 -6.36 -9.43
CA PHE A 74 -3.85 -5.99 -10.13
C PHE A 74 -3.66 -6.76 -11.45
N HIS A 75 -4.60 -7.63 -11.83
CA HIS A 75 -4.53 -8.35 -13.12
C HIS A 75 -5.18 -7.57 -14.26
N GLN A 76 -5.94 -6.51 -13.98
CA GLN A 76 -6.60 -5.72 -15.01
C GLN A 76 -5.64 -4.77 -15.72
N THR A 77 -5.29 -5.09 -16.96
CA THR A 77 -4.34 -4.34 -17.81
C THR A 77 -4.82 -2.94 -18.18
N ASP A 78 -6.14 -2.70 -18.20
CA ASP A 78 -6.74 -1.42 -18.64
C ASP A 78 -6.92 -0.40 -17.50
N THR A 79 -6.36 -0.67 -16.33
CA THR A 79 -6.45 0.25 -15.17
C THR A 79 -5.37 1.32 -15.21
N LEU A 80 -5.67 2.47 -14.61
CA LEU A 80 -4.73 3.58 -14.47
C LEU A 80 -3.47 3.20 -13.69
N LEU A 81 -3.48 2.15 -12.86
CA LEU A 81 -2.27 1.71 -12.16
C LEU A 81 -1.27 0.96 -13.05
N ASN A 82 -1.67 0.51 -14.24
CA ASN A 82 -0.71 -0.10 -15.16
C ASN A 82 0.06 0.98 -15.90
N MET A 83 1.28 1.21 -15.40
CA MET A 83 2.25 2.09 -16.03
C MET A 83 2.41 1.81 -17.52
N ARG A 84 2.50 2.88 -18.31
CA ARG A 84 3.02 2.82 -19.69
C ARG A 84 4.49 3.19 -19.69
N GLY A 85 5.31 2.35 -20.31
CA GLY A 85 6.72 2.60 -20.60
C GLY A 85 6.98 2.31 -22.07
N GLY A 86 7.25 3.36 -22.85
CA GLY A 86 7.36 3.24 -24.30
C GLY A 86 6.05 2.76 -24.95
N CYS A 87 6.12 1.64 -25.69
CA CYS A 87 4.96 1.02 -26.36
C CYS A 87 4.27 -0.07 -25.52
N THR A 88 4.72 -0.33 -24.29
CA THR A 88 4.31 -1.47 -23.46
C THR A 88 3.57 -1.01 -22.20
N LEU A 89 2.69 -1.86 -21.68
CA LEU A 89 1.84 -1.63 -20.51
C LEU A 89 2.20 -2.56 -19.35
N GLY A 90 2.04 -2.07 -18.12
CA GLY A 90 2.15 -2.86 -16.89
C GLY A 90 3.58 -3.28 -16.56
N LYS A 91 3.72 -4.39 -15.82
CA LYS A 91 5.00 -4.95 -15.34
C LYS A 91 6.06 -5.22 -16.44
N GLU A 92 5.65 -5.30 -17.69
CA GLU A 92 6.57 -5.51 -18.83
C GLU A 92 7.16 -4.20 -19.34
N ALA A 93 6.57 -3.08 -18.97
CA ALA A 93 7.05 -1.76 -19.33
C ALA A 93 8.28 -1.35 -18.50
N ILE A 94 8.38 -1.83 -17.26
CA ILE A 94 9.46 -1.52 -16.32
C ILE A 94 9.77 -2.77 -15.49
N ASP A 95 11.04 -3.17 -15.46
CA ASP A 95 11.55 -4.23 -14.60
C ASP A 95 11.61 -3.74 -13.15
N VAL A 96 10.55 -4.01 -12.39
CA VAL A 96 10.41 -3.58 -10.99
C VAL A 96 11.43 -4.27 -10.10
N ASP A 97 11.76 -5.54 -10.36
CA ASP A 97 12.72 -6.30 -9.56
C ASP A 97 14.12 -5.69 -9.69
N LEU A 98 14.55 -5.42 -10.92
CA LEU A 98 15.83 -4.72 -11.16
C LEU A 98 15.86 -3.33 -10.53
N MET A 99 14.74 -2.61 -10.57
CA MET A 99 14.64 -1.28 -9.96
C MET A 99 14.80 -1.34 -8.44
N VAL A 100 14.16 -2.31 -7.78
CA VAL A 100 14.31 -2.55 -6.34
C VAL A 100 15.73 -3.01 -5.99
N ASP A 101 16.32 -3.90 -6.78
CA ASP A 101 17.69 -4.38 -6.57
C ASP A 101 18.72 -3.26 -6.68
N ALA A 102 18.54 -2.35 -7.63
CA ALA A 102 19.43 -1.23 -7.88
C ALA A 102 19.27 -0.08 -6.86
N LEU A 103 18.03 0.29 -6.51
CA LEU A 103 17.73 1.48 -5.72
C LEU A 103 17.45 1.17 -4.24
N GLY A 104 17.06 -0.06 -3.92
CA GLY A 104 16.50 -0.45 -2.62
C GLY A 104 15.11 0.14 -2.44
N ASN A 105 15.04 1.40 -1.98
CA ASN A 105 13.77 2.12 -1.88
C ASN A 105 13.49 2.86 -3.18
N ILE A 106 12.28 2.71 -3.69
CA ILE A 106 11.84 3.45 -4.88
C ILE A 106 11.69 4.94 -4.51
N PRO A 107 12.36 5.86 -5.23
CA PRO A 107 12.26 7.29 -4.94
C PRO A 107 10.82 7.80 -5.08
N GLY A 108 10.39 8.65 -4.15
CA GLY A 108 9.05 9.26 -4.19
C GLY A 108 8.81 10.08 -5.47
N ASP A 109 9.85 10.72 -6.01
CA ASP A 109 9.77 11.48 -7.26
C ASP A 109 9.43 10.60 -8.46
N PHE A 110 9.87 9.34 -8.47
CA PHE A 110 9.53 8.38 -9.51
C PHE A 110 8.04 8.05 -9.45
N LEU A 111 7.51 7.71 -8.28
CA LEU A 111 6.08 7.47 -8.08
C LEU A 111 5.22 8.71 -8.41
N ASN A 112 5.71 9.91 -8.10
CA ASN A 112 5.02 11.14 -8.45
C ASN A 112 5.01 11.38 -9.97
N LEU A 113 6.12 11.07 -10.66
CA LEU A 113 6.18 11.13 -12.12
C LEU A 113 5.16 10.18 -12.74
N GLU A 114 5.06 8.94 -12.26
CA GLU A 114 4.04 8.00 -12.71
C GLU A 114 2.64 8.57 -12.55
N PHE A 115 2.33 9.12 -11.37
CA PHE A 115 1.03 9.70 -11.10
C PHE A 115 0.70 10.89 -12.02
N LEU A 116 1.69 11.72 -12.35
CA LEU A 116 1.52 12.82 -13.30
C LEU A 116 1.26 12.32 -14.73
N MET A 117 1.90 11.23 -15.14
CA MET A 117 1.69 10.62 -16.46
C MET A 117 0.29 10.00 -16.62
N LEU A 118 -0.41 9.76 -15.51
CA LEU A 118 -1.80 9.27 -15.49
C LEU A 118 -2.84 10.39 -15.58
N LYS A 119 -2.44 11.66 -15.43
CA LYS A 119 -3.30 12.80 -15.71
C LYS A 119 -3.22 13.12 -17.22
N PRO A 120 -4.33 13.07 -17.96
CA PRO A 120 -4.36 13.48 -19.37
C PRO A 120 -4.06 14.97 -19.55
#